data_AF-Q7DM94-F1
#
_entry.id   AF-Q7DM94-F1
#
_cell.length_a   1.000
_cell.length_b   1.000
_cell.length_c   1.000
_cell.angle_alpha   90.00
_cell.angle_beta   90.00
_cell.angle_gamma   90.00
#
_symmetry.space_group_name_H-M   'P 1'
#
loop_
_entity.id
_entity.type
_entity.pdbx_description
1 polymer ?
#
loop_
_entity_poly.entity_id
_entity_poly.type
_entity_poly.pdbx_seq_one_letter_code
_entity_poly.pdbx_strand_id
1 'polypeptide(L)'
;TEGTCLPLSSYMSSQAEISERMRAILIDWIIEVQYRLTLMPETLYLTVYIIDQYLSMESVPRKELQLVGISAMLIASKYEEIWAPLVKDLMCLCDNAFTRDQILT
;
A
#
# COMPACT_ATOMS: atom_id res chain seq x y z
N THR A 1 -14.91 -9.56 -24.22
CA THR A 1 -14.58 -8.24 -23.64
C THR A 1 -13.35 -8.44 -22.79
N GLU A 2 -12.19 -8.42 -23.45
CA GLU A 2 -10.90 -8.67 -22.83
C GLU A 2 -10.51 -7.43 -22.05
N GLY A 3 -10.58 -7.51 -20.72
CA GLY A 3 -10.11 -6.45 -19.84
C GLY A 3 -8.63 -6.23 -20.11
N THR A 4 -8.30 -5.06 -20.65
CA THR A 4 -6.94 -4.59 -20.87
C THR A 4 -6.19 -4.57 -19.55
N CYS A 5 -5.54 -5.69 -19.19
CA CYS A 5 -4.39 -5.69 -18.30
C CYS A 5 -3.31 -4.88 -19.01
N LEU A 6 -3.33 -3.56 -18.83
CA LEU A 6 -2.18 -2.73 -19.14
C LEU A 6 -1.00 -3.35 -18.37
N PRO A 7 0.14 -3.61 -19.01
CA PRO A 7 1.28 -4.12 -18.29
C PRO A 7 1.59 -3.14 -17.16
N LEU A 8 1.70 -3.66 -15.93
CA LEU A 8 2.16 -2.92 -14.75
C LEU A 8 3.52 -2.23 -14.97
N SER A 9 4.18 -2.41 -16.11
CA SER A 9 5.44 -1.74 -16.42
C SER A 9 5.30 -0.28 -16.86
N SER A 10 4.09 0.25 -17.14
CA SER A 10 3.95 1.64 -17.66
C SER A 10 2.95 2.52 -16.90
N TYR A 11 2.30 2.02 -15.84
CA TYR A 11 1.28 2.80 -15.13
C TYR A 11 1.85 4.03 -14.39
N MET A 12 3.14 3.99 -14.03
CA MET A 12 3.84 5.14 -13.45
C MET A 12 3.91 6.34 -14.40
N SER A 13 3.86 6.12 -15.72
CA SER A 13 3.78 7.20 -16.72
C SER A 13 2.47 8.00 -16.64
N SER A 14 1.41 7.38 -16.10
CA SER A 14 0.08 7.97 -15.96
C SER A 14 -0.08 8.77 -14.67
N GLN A 15 0.88 8.68 -13.74
CA GLN A 15 0.85 9.40 -12.47
C GLN A 15 1.42 10.81 -12.64
N ALA A 16 0.67 11.84 -12.22
CA ALA A 16 1.10 13.23 -12.33
C ALA A 16 2.11 13.64 -11.24
N GLU A 17 1.96 13.10 -10.02
CA GLU A 17 2.75 13.51 -8.84
C GLU A 17 3.66 12.40 -8.28
N ILE A 18 3.45 11.15 -8.69
CA ILE A 18 4.19 9.99 -8.17
C ILE A 18 5.25 9.56 -9.17
N SER A 19 6.47 9.32 -8.67
CA SER A 19 7.56 8.76 -9.46
C SER A 19 7.89 7.34 -9.00
N GLU A 20 8.55 6.57 -9.87
CA GLU A 20 9.07 5.23 -9.54
C GLU A 20 9.97 5.26 -8.29
N ARG A 21 10.73 6.33 -8.10
CA ARG A 21 11.56 6.53 -6.89
C ARG A 21 10.70 6.66 -5.63
N MET A 22 9.58 7.37 -5.71
CA MET A 22 8.66 7.52 -4.57
C MET A 22 7.97 6.20 -4.23
N ARG A 23 7.60 5.42 -5.25
CA ARG A 23 7.15 4.03 -5.06
C ARG A 23 8.23 3.20 -4.35
N ALA A 24 9.48 3.23 -4.81
CA ALA A 24 10.56 2.47 -4.17
C ALA A 24 10.75 2.84 -2.69
N ILE A 25 10.70 4.13 -2.35
CA ILE A 25 10.76 4.61 -0.96
C ILE A 25 9.56 4.10 -0.14
N LEU A 26 8.35 4.12 -0.71
CA LEU A 26 7.17 3.57 -0.05
C LEU A 26 7.33 2.06 0.23
N ILE A 27 7.78 1.29 -0.76
CA ILE A 27 7.93 -0.17 -0.61
C ILE A 27 9.01 -0.50 0.44
N ASP A 28 10.13 0.21 0.45
CA ASP A 28 11.17 0.04 1.47
C ASP A 28 10.63 0.28 2.88
N TRP A 29 9.82 1.34 3.05
CA TRP A 29 9.15 1.61 4.31
C TRP A 29 8.12 0.53 4.68
N ILE A 30 7.35 0.02 3.71
CA ILE A 30 6.39 -1.09 3.95
C ILE A 30 7.11 -2.37 4.38
N ILE A 31 8.29 -2.67 3.83
CA ILE A 31 9.11 -3.80 4.27
C ILE A 31 9.50 -3.64 5.74
N GLU A 32 9.91 -2.44 6.16
CA GLU A 32 10.19 -2.16 7.57
C GLU A 32 8.96 -2.39 8.45
N VAL A 33 7.79 -1.92 8.01
CA VAL A 33 6.53 -2.10 8.75
C VAL A 33 6.14 -3.57 8.84
N GLN A 34 6.22 -4.32 7.74
CA GLN A 34 5.94 -5.75 7.71
C GLN A 34 6.85 -6.51 8.69
N TYR A 35 8.14 -6.16 8.73
CA TYR A 35 9.09 -6.76 9.67
C TYR A 35 8.73 -6.44 11.14
N ARG A 36 8.38 -5.18 11.44
CA ARG A 36 7.96 -4.76 12.80
C ARG A 36 6.68 -5.43 13.28
N LEU A 37 5.74 -5.68 12.36
CA LEU A 37 4.49 -6.39 12.64
C LEU A 37 4.60 -7.91 12.55
N THR A 38 5.78 -8.43 12.18
CA THR A 38 6.06 -9.86 12.01
C THR A 38 5.06 -10.56 11.08
N LEU A 39 4.61 -9.87 10.02
CA LEU A 39 3.67 -10.42 9.04
C LEU A 39 4.40 -11.40 8.10
N MET A 40 3.63 -12.24 7.42
CA MET A 40 4.12 -13.17 6.41
C MET A 40 4.64 -12.44 5.16
N PRO A 41 5.66 -12.97 4.45
CA PRO A 41 6.13 -12.39 3.19
C PRO A 41 5.04 -12.38 2.11
N GLU A 42 4.09 -13.32 2.15
CA GLU A 42 2.90 -13.35 1.29
C GLU A 42 2.05 -12.07 1.45
N THR A 43 1.88 -11.61 2.69
CA THR A 43 1.19 -10.34 3.00
C THR A 43 1.89 -9.15 2.36
N LEU A 44 3.24 -9.12 2.35
CA LEU A 44 4.01 -8.09 1.67
C LEU A 44 3.77 -8.12 0.15
N TYR A 45 3.87 -9.29 -0.48
CA TYR A 45 3.67 -9.41 -1.93
C TYR A 45 2.27 -8.96 -2.35
N LEU A 46 1.25 -9.34 -1.59
CA LEU A 46 -0.12 -8.91 -1.83
C LEU A 46 -0.28 -7.39 -1.62
N THR A 47 0.38 -6.83 -0.61
CA THR A 47 0.39 -5.38 -0.37
C THR A 47 0.95 -4.63 -1.56
N VAL A 48 2.13 -5.02 -2.06
CA VAL A 48 2.75 -4.38 -3.25
C VAL A 48 1.86 -4.51 -4.46
N TYR A 49 1.25 -5.69 -4.67
CA TYR A 49 0.32 -5.91 -5.77
C TYR A 49 -0.89 -4.97 -5.72
N ILE A 50 -1.51 -4.80 -4.54
CA ILE A 50 -2.66 -3.90 -4.36
C ILE A 50 -2.27 -2.44 -4.62
N ILE A 51 -1.10 -2.01 -4.14
CA ILE A 51 -0.58 -0.64 -4.38
C ILE A 51 -0.41 -0.38 -5.88
N ASP A 52 0.26 -1.30 -6.57
CA ASP A 52 0.55 -1.17 -7.99
C ASP A 52 -0.72 -1.17 -8.83
N GLN A 53 -1.71 -2.00 -8.46
CA GLN A 53 -3.04 -1.99 -9.09
C GLN A 53 -3.76 -0.66 -8.84
N TYR A 54 -3.79 -0.16 -7.60
CA TYR A 54 -4.48 1.09 -7.28
C TYR A 54 -3.86 2.29 -8.03
N LEU A 55 -2.52 2.38 -8.05
CA LEU A 55 -1.80 3.38 -8.81
C LEU A 55 -1.96 3.23 -10.33
N SER A 56 -2.41 2.08 -10.83
CA SER A 56 -2.73 1.93 -12.26
C SER A 56 -4.12 2.43 -12.64
N MET A 57 -5.01 2.58 -11.66
CA MET A 57 -6.41 2.96 -11.88
C MET A 57 -6.67 4.42 -11.47
N GLU A 58 -6.03 4.90 -10.41
CA GLU A 58 -6.30 6.21 -9.82
C GLU A 58 -5.03 7.07 -9.75
N SER A 59 -5.16 8.38 -10.02
CA SER A 59 -4.07 9.34 -9.84
C SER A 59 -4.01 9.78 -8.37
N VAL A 60 -2.92 9.43 -7.69
CA VAL A 60 -2.79 9.66 -6.24
C VAL A 60 -1.89 10.87 -5.98
N PRO A 61 -2.29 11.83 -5.13
CA PRO A 61 -1.42 12.93 -4.75
C PRO A 61 -0.31 12.43 -3.82
N ARG A 62 0.87 13.06 -3.86
CA ARG A 62 2.04 12.63 -3.09
C ARG A 62 1.77 12.42 -1.59
N LYS A 63 0.94 13.27 -1.00
CA LYS A 63 0.57 13.26 0.42
C LYS A 63 -0.24 12.03 0.84
N GLU A 64 -0.92 11.36 -0.10
CA GLU A 64 -1.77 10.20 0.17
C GLU A 64 -1.07 8.87 -0.14
N LEU A 65 0.14 8.91 -0.73
CA LEU A 65 0.87 7.70 -1.12
C LEU A 65 1.14 6.77 0.08
N GLN A 66 1.49 7.33 1.24
CA GLN A 66 1.67 6.53 2.47
C GLN A 66 0.36 5.95 2.99
N LEU A 67 -0.75 6.69 2.85
CA LEU A 67 -2.07 6.22 3.24
C LEU A 67 -2.48 5.00 2.39
N VAL A 68 -2.30 5.09 1.07
CA VAL A 68 -2.52 3.96 0.15
C VAL A 68 -1.71 2.73 0.56
N GLY A 69 -0.44 2.92 0.93
CA GLY A 69 0.42 1.83 1.39
C GLY A 69 -0.11 1.12 2.65
N ILE A 70 -0.57 1.89 3.65
CA ILE A 70 -1.13 1.34 4.89
C ILE A 70 -2.49 0.68 4.67
N SER A 71 -3.37 1.30 3.90
CA SER A 71 -4.68 0.73 3.58
C SER A 71 -4.52 -0.57 2.78
N ALA A 72 -3.59 -0.61 1.82
CA ALA A 72 -3.26 -1.83 1.07
C ALA A 72 -2.72 -2.94 1.99
N MET A 73 -1.84 -2.60 2.94
CA MET A 73 -1.30 -3.57 3.90
C MET A 73 -2.35 -4.09 4.87
N LEU A 74 -3.29 -3.23 5.30
CA LEU A 74 -4.41 -3.65 6.12
C LEU A 74 -5.32 -4.63 5.38
N ILE A 75 -5.58 -4.38 4.10
CA ILE A 75 -6.33 -5.30 3.24
C ILE A 75 -5.56 -6.61 3.13
N ALA A 76 -4.30 -6.59 2.70
CA ALA A 76 -3.49 -7.79 2.54
C ALA A 76 -3.40 -8.62 3.83
N SER A 77 -3.22 -7.96 4.98
CA SER A 77 -3.14 -8.65 6.27
C SER A 77 -4.46 -9.33 6.64
N LYS A 78 -5.61 -8.78 6.25
CA LYS A 78 -6.92 -9.44 6.46
C LYS A 78 -7.11 -10.67 5.58
N TYR A 79 -6.42 -10.75 4.45
CA TYR A 79 -6.51 -11.88 3.52
C TYR A 79 -5.54 -13.00 3.86
N GLU A 80 -4.28 -12.67 4.19
CA GLU A 80 -3.21 -13.65 4.38
C GLU A 80 -2.99 -14.04 5.84
N GLU A 81 -3.21 -13.13 6.81
CA GLU A 81 -2.94 -13.41 8.22
C GLU A 81 -4.14 -14.02 8.93
N ILE A 82 -3.87 -15.06 9.74
CA ILE A 82 -4.87 -15.59 10.69
C ILE A 82 -5.22 -14.52 11.73
N TRP A 83 -4.22 -13.74 12.16
CA TRP A 83 -4.36 -12.67 13.15
C TRP A 83 -3.85 -11.36 12.56
N ALA A 84 -4.72 -10.68 11.81
CA ALA A 84 -4.38 -9.37 11.25
C ALA A 84 -4.09 -8.34 12.36
N PRO A 85 -3.10 -7.45 12.15
CA PRO A 85 -2.77 -6.38 13.08
C PRO A 85 -3.95 -5.42 13.24
N LEU A 86 -4.08 -4.81 14.43
CA LEU A 86 -5.12 -3.82 14.67
C LEU A 86 -4.79 -2.53 13.92
N VAL A 87 -5.82 -1.82 13.47
CA VAL A 87 -5.68 -0.50 12.84
C VAL A 87 -4.91 0.48 13.75
N LYS A 88 -5.05 0.32 15.06
CA LYS A 88 -4.33 1.12 16.06
C LYS A 88 -2.81 0.89 16.02
N ASP A 89 -2.37 -0.32 15.75
CA ASP A 89 -0.94 -0.66 15.67
C ASP A 89 -0.33 -0.05 14.40
N LEU A 90 -1.08 -0.09 13.30
CA LEU A 90 -0.73 0.60 12.04
C LEU A 90 -0.65 2.12 12.22
N MET A 91 -1.62 2.74 12.91
CA MET A 91 -1.58 4.18 13.22
C MET A 91 -0.34 4.58 14.03
N CYS A 92 0.05 3.76 14.99
CA CYS A 92 1.24 3.99 15.80
C CYS A 92 2.53 3.95 14.97
N LEU A 93 2.58 3.11 13.93
CA LEU A 93 3.72 3.00 13.02
C LEU A 93 3.83 4.18 12.05
N CYS A 94 2.73 4.91 11.84
CA CYS A 94 2.70 6.13 11.04
C CYS A 94 2.87 7.40 11.87
N ASP A 95 3.37 7.32 13.11
CA ASP A 95 3.45 8.45 14.05
C ASP A 95 2.11 9.22 14.22
N ASN A 96 0.97 8.52 14.11
CA ASN A 96 -0.37 9.12 14.08
C ASN A 96 -0.56 10.19 12.96
N ALA A 97 0.20 10.11 11.86
CA ALA A 97 0.03 10.98 10.71
C ALA A 97 -1.35 10.85 10.04
N PHE A 98 -2.03 9.71 10.25
CA PHE A 98 -3.35 9.40 9.69
C PHE A 98 -4.36 9.06 10.77
N THR A 99 -5.61 9.48 10.55
CA THR A 99 -6.73 9.14 11.43
C THR A 99 -7.32 7.77 11.10
N ARG A 100 -8.00 7.15 12.07
CA ARG A 100 -8.66 5.85 11.89
C ARG A 100 -9.61 5.85 10.70
N ASP A 101 -10.40 6.92 10.54
CA ASP A 101 -11.36 7.03 9.45
C ASP A 101 -10.66 7.06 8.09
N GLN A 102 -9.53 7.75 7.95
CA GLN A 102 -8.77 7.78 6.70
C GLN A 102 -8.20 6.41 6.30
N ILE A 103 -7.86 5.56 7.28
CA ILE A 103 -7.34 4.19 7.01
C ILE A 103 -8.48 3.23 6.63
N LEU A 104 -9.71 3.51 7.09
CA LEU A 104 -10.89 2.66 6.88
C LEU A 104 -11.79 3.10 5.71
N THR A 105 -11.51 4.27 5.11
CA THR A 105 -12.25 4.81 3.95
C THR A 105 -11.63 4.31 2.66
#